data_AF-A0A540V1Y6-F1
#
_entry.id   AF-A0A540V1Y6-F1
#
_cell.length_a   1.000
_cell.length_b   1.000
_cell.length_c   1.000
_cell.angle_alpha   90.00
_cell.angle_beta   90.00
_cell.angle_gamma   90.00
#
_symmetry.space_group_name_H-M   'P 1'
#
loop_
_entity.id
_entity.type
_entity.pdbx_description
1 polymer ?
#
loop_
_entity_poly.entity_id
_entity_poly.type
_entity_poly.pdbx_seq_one_letter_code
_entity_poly.pdbx_strand_id
1 'polypeptide(L)'
;MSTLKKGIIAGGQTAWSLSKVIFPITFLVTILQFTPVLPWLIDLIAPLMGILGLGGEAAIPLVLGNFLNLYAAIAGILSVELTVKEVFILAVMLSFSHNIFIETGVALKTGVKLWIILAVRFGLAILSAIVIRFLWNGGGEIAQYGLVPAQTPDPDGWGGILLLGLEKAGLGILQLLIIVIPLMIVVQYLRDYLFLDKLSDILAPVTKVIGVQPNAAMTLVAGLFIGLAYGAGVMIQSVKEDGVSKKDATLCFIFLVACHAVIEDTLIFAPLGVPILYLLLIRLLTAFALTMVVAFIWNKAELKEMNREVFQSE
;
A
#
# COMPACT_ATOMS: atom_id res chain seq x y z
N MET A 1 -25.81 -23.44 -4.66
CA MET A 1 -25.65 -22.38 -3.62
C MET A 1 -25.79 -21.04 -4.33
N SER A 2 -26.65 -20.11 -3.89
CA SER A 2 -26.85 -18.84 -4.61
C SER A 2 -25.59 -17.98 -4.61
N THR A 3 -25.37 -17.22 -5.69
CA THR A 3 -24.22 -16.31 -5.88
C THR A 3 -24.03 -15.37 -4.69
N LEU A 4 -25.12 -14.78 -4.19
CA LEU A 4 -25.12 -13.95 -2.99
C LEU A 4 -24.57 -14.68 -1.76
N LYS A 5 -24.98 -15.94 -1.56
CA LYS A 5 -24.50 -16.75 -0.42
C LYS A 5 -23.01 -17.06 -0.55
N LYS A 6 -22.52 -17.37 -1.77
CA LYS A 6 -21.08 -17.54 -2.02
C LYS A 6 -20.32 -16.24 -1.70
N GLY A 7 -20.83 -15.10 -2.16
CA GLY A 7 -20.24 -13.77 -1.94
C GLY A 7 -20.12 -13.39 -0.48
N ILE A 8 -21.20 -13.58 0.30
CA ILE A 8 -21.18 -13.32 1.75
C ILE A 8 -20.18 -14.23 2.47
N ILE A 9 -20.14 -15.52 2.12
CA ILE A 9 -19.20 -16.47 2.73
C ILE A 9 -17.75 -16.11 2.39
N ALA A 10 -17.45 -15.86 1.11
CA ALA A 10 -16.12 -15.43 0.68
C ALA A 10 -15.70 -14.11 1.33
N GLY A 11 -16.62 -13.14 1.40
CA GLY A 11 -16.45 -11.87 2.10
C GLY A 11 -16.13 -12.06 3.58
N GLY A 12 -16.94 -12.84 4.29
CA GLY A 12 -16.74 -13.12 5.72
C GLY A 12 -15.44 -13.87 6.01
N GLN A 13 -15.09 -14.87 5.20
CA GLN A 13 -13.83 -15.60 5.35
C GLN A 13 -12.61 -14.72 5.09
N THR A 14 -12.68 -13.87 4.07
CA THR A 14 -11.61 -12.93 3.73
C THR A 14 -11.45 -11.89 4.83
N ALA A 15 -12.54 -11.24 5.24
CA ALA A 15 -12.54 -10.28 6.32
C ALA A 15 -11.98 -10.92 7.60
N TRP A 16 -12.41 -12.14 7.97
CA TRP A 16 -11.86 -12.86 9.11
C TRP A 16 -10.35 -13.10 9.02
N SER A 17 -9.84 -13.49 7.85
CA SER A 17 -8.41 -13.68 7.63
C SER A 17 -7.61 -12.39 7.80
N LEU A 18 -8.12 -11.29 7.25
CA LEU A 18 -7.49 -9.97 7.32
C LEU A 18 -7.62 -9.34 8.73
N SER A 19 -8.74 -9.53 9.42
CA SER A 19 -8.96 -9.02 10.78
C SER A 19 -7.96 -9.57 11.78
N LYS A 20 -7.55 -10.84 11.64
CA LYS A 20 -6.49 -11.45 12.46
C LYS A 20 -5.14 -10.78 12.32
N VAL A 21 -4.94 -9.99 11.27
CA VAL A 21 -3.73 -9.20 11.03
C VAL A 21 -3.98 -7.75 11.43
N ILE A 22 -5.04 -7.14 10.91
CA ILE A 22 -5.34 -5.72 11.08
C ILE A 22 -5.63 -5.38 12.53
N PHE A 23 -6.49 -6.14 13.22
CA PHE A 23 -6.87 -5.83 14.60
C PHE A 23 -5.67 -5.75 15.56
N PRO A 24 -4.83 -6.80 15.70
CA PRO A 24 -3.73 -6.75 16.66
C PRO A 24 -2.70 -5.68 16.30
N ILE A 25 -2.43 -5.48 14.99
CA ILE A 25 -1.48 -4.46 14.56
C ILE A 25 -2.03 -3.07 14.89
N THR A 26 -3.25 -2.74 14.48
CA THR A 26 -3.89 -1.44 14.76
C THR A 26 -3.94 -1.15 16.26
N PHE A 27 -4.29 -2.15 17.07
CA PHE A 27 -4.30 -2.03 18.52
C PHE A 27 -2.91 -1.68 19.07
N LEU A 28 -1.88 -2.45 18.68
CA LEU A 28 -0.52 -2.26 19.15
C LEU A 28 0.09 -0.93 18.70
N VAL A 29 -0.07 -0.56 17.43
CA VAL A 29 0.47 0.71 16.91
C VAL A 29 -0.26 1.92 17.50
N THR A 30 -1.54 1.80 17.83
CA THR A 30 -2.28 2.85 18.56
C THR A 30 -1.73 3.04 19.96
N ILE A 31 -1.34 1.97 20.67
CA ILE A 31 -0.67 2.12 21.97
C ILE A 31 0.71 2.73 21.78
N LEU A 32 1.46 2.24 20.79
CA LEU A 32 2.82 2.67 20.49
C LEU A 32 2.91 4.19 20.28
N GLN A 33 1.88 4.81 19.70
CA GLN A 33 1.86 6.25 19.43
C GLN A 33 1.94 7.12 20.70
N PHE A 34 1.56 6.57 21.87
CA PHE A 34 1.64 7.26 23.16
C PHE A 34 2.83 6.81 24.01
N THR A 35 3.80 6.13 23.39
CA THR A 35 5.04 5.70 24.05
C THR A 35 6.24 6.51 23.54
N PRO A 36 7.36 6.54 24.28
CA PRO A 36 8.60 7.18 23.82
C PRO A 36 9.24 6.54 22.59
N VAL A 37 8.72 5.42 22.08
CA VAL A 37 9.32 4.67 20.97
C VAL A 37 9.28 5.47 19.67
N LEU A 38 8.16 6.14 19.34
CA LEU A 38 8.09 6.94 18.11
C LEU A 38 8.99 8.17 18.16
N PRO A 39 9.01 8.99 19.24
CA PRO A 39 10.00 10.07 19.38
C PRO A 39 11.45 9.58 19.27
N TRP A 40 11.80 8.50 19.96
CA TRP A 40 13.14 7.92 19.86
C TRP A 40 13.50 7.50 18.42
N LEU A 41 12.55 6.93 17.69
CA LEU A 41 12.77 6.52 16.30
C LEU A 41 12.89 7.73 15.36
N ILE A 42 12.14 8.80 15.62
CA ILE A 42 12.23 10.08 14.90
C ILE A 42 13.65 10.64 15.07
N ASP A 43 14.16 10.72 16.30
CA ASP A 43 15.51 11.20 16.58
C ASP A 43 16.59 10.36 15.88
N LEU A 44 16.39 9.04 15.81
CA LEU A 44 17.29 8.12 15.11
C LEU A 44 17.29 8.35 13.59
N ILE A 45 16.14 8.70 13.00
CA ILE A 45 15.97 8.84 11.55
C ILE A 45 16.28 10.26 11.06
N ALA A 46 16.08 11.28 11.91
CA ALA A 46 16.36 12.69 11.62
C ALA A 46 17.72 12.95 10.92
N PRO A 47 18.87 12.39 11.37
CA PRO A 47 20.15 12.64 10.70
C PRO A 47 20.24 12.07 9.28
N LEU A 48 19.40 11.08 8.94
CA LEU A 48 19.39 10.48 7.60
C LEU A 48 18.57 11.31 6.59
N MET A 49 17.69 12.20 7.06
CA MET A 49 16.80 12.99 6.21
C MET A 49 17.57 13.88 5.22
N GLY A 50 18.72 14.41 5.63
CA GLY A 50 19.58 15.21 4.76
C GLY A 50 20.11 14.46 3.53
N ILE A 51 20.21 13.12 3.59
CA ILE A 51 20.58 12.29 2.43
C ILE A 51 19.44 12.27 1.39
N LEU A 52 18.20 12.37 1.86
CA LEU A 52 17.00 12.36 1.03
C LEU A 52 16.60 13.75 0.52
N GLY A 53 17.34 14.80 0.91
CA GLY A 53 17.01 16.18 0.57
C GLY A 53 15.88 16.75 1.43
N LEU A 54 15.73 16.23 2.65
CA LEU A 54 14.73 16.62 3.63
C LEU A 54 15.42 17.21 4.88
N GLY A 55 14.77 18.17 5.53
CA GLY A 55 15.12 18.63 6.88
C GLY A 55 14.91 17.54 7.93
N GLY A 56 15.60 17.65 9.07
CA GLY A 56 15.50 16.66 10.16
C GLY A 56 14.07 16.47 10.69
N GLU A 57 13.29 17.57 10.72
CA GLU A 57 11.89 17.57 11.16
C GLU A 57 10.98 16.71 10.27
N ALA A 58 11.35 16.48 9.00
CA ALA A 58 10.62 15.59 8.08
C ALA A 58 10.62 14.11 8.54
N ALA A 59 11.48 13.75 9.50
CA ALA A 59 11.42 12.44 10.14
C ALA A 59 10.10 12.19 10.87
N ILE A 60 9.48 13.25 11.44
CA ILE A 60 8.19 13.16 12.13
C ILE A 60 7.11 12.58 11.21
N PRO A 61 6.72 13.25 10.10
CA PRO A 61 5.68 12.71 9.21
C PRO A 61 6.07 11.40 8.56
N LEU A 62 7.35 11.17 8.24
CA LEU A 62 7.80 9.91 7.64
C LEU A 62 7.58 8.73 8.60
N VAL A 63 7.97 8.87 9.87
CA VAL A 63 7.78 7.81 10.88
C VAL A 63 6.29 7.59 11.16
N LEU A 64 5.54 8.66 11.41
CA LEU A 64 4.10 8.56 11.68
C LEU A 64 3.34 7.92 10.51
N GLY A 65 3.70 8.26 9.27
CA GLY A 65 3.09 7.67 8.08
C GLY A 65 3.38 6.19 7.89
N ASN A 66 4.63 5.77 8.14
CA ASN A 66 5.02 4.36 8.03
C ASN A 66 4.43 3.52 9.17
N PHE A 67 4.38 4.04 10.40
CA PHE A 67 3.95 3.27 11.57
C PHE A 67 2.44 3.28 11.79
N LEU A 68 1.77 4.39 11.47
CA LEU A 68 0.36 4.60 11.75
C LEU A 68 -0.47 4.60 10.46
N ASN A 69 -0.41 5.67 9.66
CA ASN A 69 -1.11 5.82 8.38
C ASN A 69 -0.83 7.20 7.74
N LEU A 70 -1.28 7.38 6.49
CA LEU A 70 -1.12 8.64 5.74
C LEU A 70 -1.76 9.86 6.43
N TYR A 71 -2.89 9.71 7.13
CA TYR A 71 -3.50 10.82 7.87
C TYR A 71 -2.64 11.27 9.05
N ALA A 72 -2.00 10.34 9.77
CA ALA A 72 -1.03 10.66 10.80
C ALA A 72 0.22 11.33 10.21
N ALA A 73 0.64 10.93 9.00
CA ALA A 73 1.71 11.61 8.28
C ALA A 73 1.35 13.05 7.95
N ILE A 74 0.13 13.29 7.46
CA ILE A 74 -0.39 14.63 7.17
C ILE A 74 -0.42 15.47 8.46
N ALA A 75 -0.91 14.92 9.57
CA ALA A 75 -0.87 15.62 10.85
C ALA A 75 0.57 15.98 11.27
N GLY A 76 1.53 15.08 11.02
CA GLY A 76 2.95 15.35 11.21
C GLY A 76 3.47 16.47 10.31
N ILE A 77 3.12 16.49 9.02
CA ILE A 77 3.49 17.54 8.07
C ILE A 77 2.97 18.90 8.54
N LEU A 78 1.74 18.95 9.05
CA LEU A 78 1.11 20.17 9.56
C LEU A 78 1.75 20.69 10.86
N SER A 79 2.51 19.87 11.57
CA SER A 79 3.17 20.25 12.83
C SER A 79 4.57 20.84 12.67
N VAL A 80 5.11 20.84 11.45
CA VAL A 80 6.49 21.28 11.16
C VAL A 80 6.52 22.22 9.96
N GLU A 81 7.54 23.06 9.89
CA GLU A 81 7.74 23.96 8.76
C GLU A 81 8.53 23.24 7.66
N LEU A 82 7.85 22.92 6.55
CA LEU A 82 8.45 22.24 5.41
C LEU A 82 8.25 23.06 4.14
N THR A 83 9.20 22.96 3.22
CA THR A 83 9.03 23.47 1.86
C THR A 83 8.09 22.57 1.06
N VAL A 84 7.43 23.11 0.03
CA VAL A 84 6.56 22.32 -0.87
C VAL A 84 7.33 21.16 -1.50
N LYS A 85 8.64 21.31 -1.76
CA LYS A 85 9.53 20.26 -2.25
C LYS A 85 9.69 19.13 -1.25
N GLU A 86 9.89 19.44 0.02
CA GLU A 86 10.00 18.42 1.07
C GLU A 86 8.68 17.68 1.28
N VAL A 87 7.56 18.40 1.28
CA VAL A 87 6.22 17.80 1.32
C VAL A 87 5.99 16.89 0.11
N PHE A 88 6.43 17.30 -1.09
CA PHE A 88 6.33 16.46 -2.29
C PHE A 88 7.20 15.19 -2.20
N ILE A 89 8.44 15.30 -1.71
CA ILE A 89 9.30 14.13 -1.46
C ILE A 89 8.62 13.18 -0.48
N LEU A 90 8.13 13.69 0.66
CA LEU A 90 7.40 12.89 1.65
C LEU A 90 6.15 12.23 1.06
N ALA A 91 5.36 12.95 0.25
CA ALA A 91 4.17 12.41 -0.39
C ALA A 91 4.51 11.23 -1.31
N VAL A 92 5.57 11.33 -2.11
CA VAL A 92 6.03 10.23 -2.98
C VAL A 92 6.57 9.06 -2.17
N MET A 93 7.40 9.33 -1.15
CA MET A 93 7.93 8.28 -0.27
C MET A 93 6.80 7.49 0.41
N LEU A 94 5.86 8.21 1.02
CA LEU A 94 4.75 7.63 1.76
C LEU A 94 3.74 6.93 0.84
N SER A 95 3.60 7.39 -0.41
CA SER A 95 2.82 6.66 -1.44
C SER A 95 3.34 5.25 -1.70
N PHE A 96 4.60 4.95 -1.35
CA PHE A 96 5.21 3.63 -1.52
C PHE A 96 5.37 2.84 -0.22
N SER A 97 5.51 3.49 0.94
CA SER A 97 5.91 2.79 2.17
C SER A 97 5.00 2.98 3.39
N HIS A 98 3.88 3.69 3.28
CA HIS A 98 3.01 3.93 4.44
C HIS A 98 2.44 2.66 5.07
N ASN A 99 2.01 2.77 6.33
CA ASN A 99 1.30 1.73 7.08
C ASN A 99 1.97 0.33 7.02
N ILE A 100 3.30 0.31 7.18
CA ILE A 100 4.17 -0.81 6.83
C ILE A 100 3.76 -2.12 7.50
N PHE A 101 3.26 -2.07 8.75
CA PHE A 101 2.88 -3.26 9.49
C PHE A 101 1.62 -3.91 8.91
N ILE A 102 0.57 -3.13 8.67
CA ILE A 102 -0.68 -3.63 8.11
C ILE A 102 -0.45 -4.09 6.68
N GLU A 103 0.19 -3.26 5.86
CA GLU A 103 0.38 -3.56 4.45
C GLU A 103 1.28 -4.78 4.25
N THR A 104 2.35 -4.92 5.04
CA THR A 104 3.19 -6.13 5.03
C THR A 104 2.43 -7.34 5.56
N GLY A 105 1.72 -7.20 6.67
CA GLY A 105 0.97 -8.31 7.26
C GLY A 105 -0.09 -8.87 6.30
N VAL A 106 -0.79 -7.99 5.59
CA VAL A 106 -1.80 -8.37 4.61
C VAL A 106 -1.16 -8.94 3.33
N ALA A 107 -0.06 -8.34 2.86
CA ALA A 107 0.71 -8.86 1.73
C ALA A 107 1.18 -10.31 1.93
N LEU A 108 1.68 -10.63 3.12
CA LEU A 108 2.12 -11.98 3.46
C LEU A 108 1.01 -13.02 3.34
N LYS A 109 -0.27 -12.65 3.53
CA LYS A 109 -1.42 -13.55 3.34
C LYS A 109 -1.65 -13.94 1.88
N THR A 110 -1.10 -13.17 0.93
CA THR A 110 -1.17 -13.47 -0.50
C THR A 110 -0.03 -14.37 -0.99
N GLY A 111 0.93 -14.70 -0.11
CA GLY A 111 2.06 -15.60 -0.42
C GLY A 111 3.33 -14.89 -0.90
N VAL A 112 3.35 -13.55 -0.92
CA VAL A 112 4.54 -12.75 -1.24
C VAL A 112 5.56 -12.84 -0.10
N LYS A 113 6.85 -12.88 -0.43
CA LYS A 113 7.93 -12.98 0.58
C LYS A 113 8.15 -11.65 1.29
N LEU A 114 8.35 -11.68 2.61
CA LEU A 114 8.61 -10.51 3.46
C LEU A 114 9.68 -9.57 2.89
N TRP A 115 10.83 -10.11 2.52
CA TRP A 115 11.95 -9.30 2.04
C TRP A 115 11.64 -8.59 0.73
N ILE A 116 10.81 -9.16 -0.16
CA ILE A 116 10.38 -8.52 -1.41
C ILE A 116 9.53 -7.29 -1.06
N ILE A 117 8.58 -7.45 -0.14
CA ILE A 117 7.70 -6.37 0.30
C ILE A 117 8.52 -5.20 0.86
N LEU A 118 9.41 -5.48 1.81
CA LEU A 118 10.21 -4.44 2.45
C LEU A 118 11.21 -3.79 1.50
N ALA A 119 11.90 -4.58 0.66
CA ALA A 119 12.87 -4.06 -0.30
C ALA A 119 12.21 -3.16 -1.35
N VAL A 120 11.05 -3.55 -1.87
CA VAL A 120 10.31 -2.72 -2.84
C VAL A 120 9.83 -1.44 -2.19
N ARG A 121 9.18 -1.51 -1.02
CA ARG A 121 8.63 -0.33 -0.34
C ARG A 121 9.70 0.69 0.02
N PHE A 122 10.69 0.29 0.81
CA PHE A 122 11.74 1.19 1.24
C PHE A 122 12.69 1.56 0.11
N GLY A 123 12.97 0.63 -0.80
CA GLY A 123 13.77 0.91 -1.99
C GLY A 123 13.13 2.00 -2.85
N LEU A 124 11.84 1.87 -3.18
CA LEU A 124 11.12 2.89 -3.94
C LEU A 124 11.04 4.22 -3.21
N ALA A 125 10.73 4.22 -1.91
CA ALA A 125 10.70 5.44 -1.12
C ALA A 125 12.05 6.18 -1.13
N ILE A 126 13.14 5.48 -0.81
CA ILE A 126 14.48 6.09 -0.77
C ILE A 126 14.95 6.53 -2.16
N LEU A 127 14.79 5.68 -3.18
CA LEU A 127 15.24 5.99 -4.53
C LEU A 127 14.47 7.17 -5.12
N SER A 128 13.14 7.20 -4.95
CA SER A 128 12.32 8.32 -5.45
C SER A 128 12.68 9.64 -4.76
N ALA A 129 12.93 9.63 -3.45
CA ALA A 129 13.38 10.81 -2.73
C ALA A 129 14.71 11.35 -3.26
N ILE A 130 15.70 10.47 -3.48
CA ILE A 130 16.99 10.85 -4.05
C ILE A 130 16.82 11.40 -5.47
N VAL A 131 16.00 10.76 -6.31
CA VAL A 131 15.73 11.23 -7.68
C VAL A 131 15.09 12.62 -7.66
N ILE A 132 14.06 12.84 -6.85
CA ILE A 132 13.36 14.12 -6.74
C ILE A 132 14.30 15.20 -6.18
N ARG A 133 15.11 14.87 -5.15
CA ARG A 133 16.11 15.79 -4.58
C ARG A 133 16.95 16.45 -5.68
N PHE A 134 17.47 15.66 -6.62
CA PHE A 134 18.41 16.11 -7.64
C PHE A 134 17.77 16.58 -8.94
N LEU A 135 16.65 15.98 -9.35
CA LEU A 135 16.02 16.28 -10.65
C LEU A 135 14.89 17.31 -10.54
N TRP A 136 14.30 17.51 -9.36
CA TRP A 136 13.20 18.46 -9.17
C TRP A 136 13.68 19.77 -8.56
N ASN A 137 13.44 20.88 -9.26
CA ASN A 137 13.87 22.22 -8.85
C ASN A 137 12.72 23.13 -8.35
N GLY A 138 11.48 22.65 -8.34
CA GLY A 138 10.32 23.43 -7.86
C GLY A 138 10.02 23.21 -6.37
N GLY A 139 9.20 24.10 -5.79
CA GLY A 139 8.68 23.97 -4.43
C GLY A 139 9.62 24.43 -3.32
N GLY A 140 10.49 25.42 -3.59
CA GLY A 140 11.42 25.95 -2.58
C GLY A 140 10.76 26.85 -1.53
N GLU A 141 9.55 27.29 -1.79
CA GLU A 141 8.70 28.05 -0.88
C GLU A 141 8.19 27.21 0.29
N ILE A 142 8.00 27.85 1.44
CA ILE A 142 7.36 27.22 2.61
C ILE A 142 5.93 26.83 2.24
N ALA A 143 5.58 25.58 2.51
CA ALA A 143 4.23 25.08 2.31
C ALA A 143 3.27 25.81 3.26
N GLN A 144 2.26 26.47 2.71
CA GLN A 144 1.19 27.07 3.50
C GLN A 144 0.01 26.12 3.54
N TYR A 145 -0.31 25.66 4.74
CA TYR A 145 -1.39 24.72 4.95
C TYR A 145 -2.71 25.47 5.17
N GLY A 146 -3.81 24.93 4.63
CA GLY A 146 -5.16 25.44 4.86
C GLY A 146 -5.64 25.25 6.31
N LEU A 147 -6.95 25.33 6.53
CA LEU A 147 -7.57 25.13 7.85
C LEU A 147 -7.05 23.84 8.52
N VAL A 148 -6.35 24.00 9.64
CA VAL A 148 -5.84 22.91 10.46
C VAL A 148 -7.04 22.21 11.12
N PRO A 149 -7.22 20.89 10.94
CA PRO A 149 -8.23 20.16 11.69
C PRO A 149 -7.95 20.27 13.19
N ALA A 150 -9.00 20.45 13.99
CA ALA A 150 -8.84 20.47 15.44
C ALA A 150 -8.18 19.17 15.93
N GLN A 151 -7.11 19.29 16.72
CA GLN A 151 -6.52 18.14 17.41
C GLN A 151 -7.56 17.56 18.37
N THR A 152 -7.80 16.25 18.27
CA THR A 152 -8.58 15.54 19.28
C THR A 152 -7.80 15.52 20.58
N PRO A 153 -8.43 15.74 21.75
CA PRO A 153 -7.76 15.65 23.04
C PRO A 153 -7.04 14.31 23.20
N ASP A 154 -5.83 14.36 23.76
CA ASP A 154 -5.11 13.14 24.11
C ASP A 154 -5.92 12.34 25.15
N PRO A 155 -5.91 10.99 25.07
CA PRO A 155 -6.63 10.16 26.01
C PRO A 155 -6.06 10.27 27.43
N ASP A 156 -6.94 10.33 28.42
CA ASP A 156 -6.56 10.40 29.83
C ASP A 156 -6.02 9.04 30.33
N GLY A 157 -4.70 8.97 30.49
CA GLY A 157 -4.00 7.84 31.09
C GLY A 157 -4.07 6.53 30.28
N TRP A 158 -3.49 5.47 30.86
CA TRP A 158 -3.39 4.17 30.19
C TRP A 158 -4.74 3.51 29.89
N GLY A 159 -5.75 3.76 30.73
CA GLY A 159 -7.11 3.26 30.48
C GLY A 159 -7.72 3.85 29.21
N GLY A 160 -7.59 5.18 29.02
CA GLY A 160 -8.04 5.87 27.81
C GLY A 160 -7.27 5.39 26.56
N ILE A 161 -5.96 5.21 26.67
CA ILE A 161 -5.12 4.72 25.57
C ILE A 161 -5.54 3.32 25.11
N LEU A 162 -5.76 2.39 26.05
CA LEU A 162 -6.20 1.03 25.73
C LEU A 162 -7.60 1.03 25.11
N LEU A 163 -8.52 1.84 25.63
CA LEU A 163 -9.86 1.98 25.07
C LEU A 163 -9.82 2.54 23.65
N LEU A 164 -9.03 3.58 23.40
CA LEU A 164 -8.83 4.14 22.07
C LEU A 164 -8.24 3.11 21.11
N GLY A 165 -7.28 2.31 21.57
CA GLY A 165 -6.73 1.20 20.80
C GLY A 165 -7.80 0.20 20.39
N LEU A 166 -8.65 -0.23 21.34
CA LEU A 166 -9.74 -1.16 21.08
C LEU A 166 -10.78 -0.57 20.12
N GLU A 167 -11.14 0.69 20.31
CA GLU A 167 -12.10 1.41 19.47
C GLU A 167 -11.58 1.51 18.03
N LYS A 168 -10.35 2.02 17.83
CA LYS A 168 -9.75 2.13 16.49
C LYS A 168 -9.61 0.78 15.81
N ALA A 169 -9.14 -0.24 16.53
CA ALA A 169 -9.02 -1.59 15.97
C ALA A 169 -10.41 -2.17 15.61
N GLY A 170 -11.41 -2.00 16.47
CA GLY A 170 -12.78 -2.45 16.25
C GLY A 170 -13.46 -1.75 15.07
N LEU A 171 -13.37 -0.43 14.99
CA LEU A 171 -13.86 0.37 13.87
C LEU A 171 -13.16 0.00 12.57
N GLY A 172 -11.85 -0.25 12.60
CA GLY A 172 -11.10 -0.74 11.44
C GLY A 172 -11.63 -2.09 10.92
N ILE A 173 -11.98 -3.02 11.83
CA ILE A 173 -12.61 -4.29 11.43
C ILE A 173 -14.03 -4.09 10.88
N LEU A 174 -14.81 -3.19 11.47
CA LEU A 174 -16.14 -2.87 10.97
C LEU A 174 -16.07 -2.29 9.56
N GLN A 175 -15.18 -1.33 9.32
CA GLN A 175 -14.94 -0.74 8.00
C GLN A 175 -14.46 -1.79 6.99
N LEU A 176 -13.57 -2.69 7.40
CA LEU A 176 -13.13 -3.83 6.59
C LEU A 176 -14.33 -4.70 6.16
N LEU A 177 -15.23 -5.05 7.09
CA LEU A 177 -16.41 -5.87 6.79
C LEU A 177 -17.36 -5.17 5.80
N ILE A 178 -17.63 -3.88 6.05
CA ILE A 178 -18.52 -3.05 5.22
C ILE A 178 -18.01 -2.94 3.78
N ILE A 179 -16.69 -2.98 3.56
CA ILE A 179 -16.11 -2.86 2.21
C ILE A 179 -15.89 -4.24 1.57
N VAL A 180 -15.30 -5.20 2.29
CA VAL A 180 -14.92 -6.51 1.74
C VAL A 180 -16.12 -7.38 1.41
N ILE A 181 -17.18 -7.37 2.23
CA ILE A 181 -18.35 -8.23 1.98
C ILE A 181 -19.07 -7.80 0.68
N PRO A 182 -19.45 -6.52 0.48
CA PRO A 182 -20.02 -6.07 -0.79
C PRO A 182 -19.08 -6.30 -1.96
N LEU A 183 -17.77 -6.03 -1.81
CA LEU A 183 -16.78 -6.30 -2.84
C LEU A 183 -16.80 -7.78 -3.27
N MET A 184 -16.83 -8.71 -2.32
CA MET A 184 -16.87 -10.15 -2.62
C MET A 184 -18.20 -10.60 -3.20
N ILE A 185 -19.31 -9.97 -2.82
CA ILE A 185 -20.60 -10.18 -3.49
C ILE A 185 -20.47 -9.77 -4.96
N VAL A 186 -19.96 -8.57 -5.24
CA VAL A 186 -19.74 -8.09 -6.61
C VAL A 186 -18.80 -9.04 -7.37
N VAL A 187 -17.65 -9.41 -6.82
CA VAL A 187 -16.71 -10.37 -7.43
C VAL A 187 -17.42 -11.68 -7.79
N GLN A 188 -18.25 -12.23 -6.89
CA GLN A 188 -18.96 -13.47 -7.17
C GLN A 188 -20.07 -13.31 -8.22
N TYR A 189 -20.76 -12.16 -8.27
CA TYR A 189 -21.66 -11.85 -9.39
C TYR A 189 -20.89 -11.74 -10.71
N LEU A 190 -19.75 -11.05 -10.76
CA LEU A 190 -18.97 -10.97 -11.99
C LEU A 190 -18.49 -12.34 -12.46
N ARG A 191 -18.17 -13.24 -11.52
CA ARG A 191 -17.73 -14.62 -11.78
C ARG A 191 -18.85 -15.47 -12.35
N ASP A 192 -19.97 -15.56 -11.63
CA ASP A 192 -21.09 -16.43 -12.02
C ASP A 192 -21.74 -15.98 -13.36
N TYR A 193 -21.57 -14.71 -13.76
CA TYR A 193 -22.10 -14.15 -15.02
C TYR A 193 -21.05 -13.97 -16.14
N LEU A 194 -19.84 -14.56 -16.00
CA LEU A 194 -18.75 -14.48 -16.99
C LEU A 194 -18.33 -13.05 -17.38
N PHE A 195 -18.60 -12.07 -16.51
CA PHE A 195 -18.13 -10.70 -16.71
C PHE A 195 -16.65 -10.56 -16.35
N LEU A 196 -16.13 -11.47 -15.52
CA LEU A 196 -14.69 -11.56 -15.24
C LEU A 196 -13.86 -11.75 -16.49
N ASP A 197 -14.32 -12.58 -17.43
CA ASP A 197 -13.60 -12.80 -18.70
C ASP A 197 -13.55 -11.52 -19.52
N LYS A 198 -14.66 -10.79 -19.62
CA LYS A 198 -14.72 -9.50 -20.32
C LYS A 198 -13.80 -8.46 -19.68
N LEU A 199 -13.80 -8.37 -18.35
CA LEU A 199 -12.92 -7.44 -17.64
C LEU A 199 -11.45 -7.85 -17.81
N SER A 200 -11.16 -9.16 -17.79
CA SER A 200 -9.84 -9.71 -18.03
C SER A 200 -9.36 -9.40 -19.45
N ASP A 201 -10.24 -9.44 -20.45
CA ASP A 201 -9.94 -9.06 -21.83
C ASP A 201 -9.67 -7.56 -21.97
N ILE A 202 -10.47 -6.72 -21.29
CA ILE A 202 -10.27 -5.26 -21.27
C ILE A 202 -8.94 -4.90 -20.62
N LEU A 203 -8.58 -5.58 -19.53
CA LEU A 203 -7.34 -5.35 -18.80
C LEU A 203 -6.16 -6.18 -19.32
N ALA A 204 -6.39 -7.05 -20.30
CA ALA A 204 -5.36 -7.89 -20.92
C ALA A 204 -4.14 -7.08 -21.42
N PRO A 205 -4.31 -5.89 -22.03
CA PRO A 205 -3.16 -5.08 -22.42
C PRO A 205 -2.30 -4.69 -21.22
N VAL A 206 -2.94 -4.28 -20.11
CA VAL A 206 -2.24 -3.88 -18.89
C VAL A 206 -1.55 -5.08 -18.26
N THR A 207 -2.26 -6.18 -18.06
CA THR A 207 -1.71 -7.39 -17.42
C THR A 207 -0.57 -7.99 -18.25
N LYS A 208 -0.68 -8.02 -19.58
CA LYS A 208 0.41 -8.44 -20.48
C LYS A 208 1.64 -7.55 -20.37
N VAL A 209 1.45 -6.23 -20.31
CA VAL A 209 2.58 -5.28 -20.16
C VAL A 209 3.33 -5.55 -18.86
N ILE A 210 2.63 -5.74 -17.74
CA ILE A 210 3.28 -6.01 -16.45
C ILE A 210 3.65 -7.49 -16.24
N GLY A 211 3.44 -8.34 -17.25
CA GLY A 211 3.90 -9.74 -17.25
C GLY A 211 3.07 -10.70 -16.40
N VAL A 212 1.80 -10.40 -16.16
CA VAL A 212 0.85 -11.23 -15.39
C VAL A 212 -0.26 -11.78 -16.26
N GLN A 213 -0.79 -12.93 -15.83
CA GLN A 213 -1.96 -13.54 -16.45
C GLN A 213 -3.25 -12.71 -16.22
N PRO A 214 -4.20 -12.69 -17.17
CA PRO A 214 -5.43 -11.90 -17.05
C PRO A 214 -6.32 -12.29 -15.87
N ASN A 215 -6.22 -13.52 -15.35
CA ASN A 215 -6.99 -13.98 -14.18
C ASN A 215 -6.68 -13.21 -12.88
N ALA A 216 -5.62 -12.40 -12.85
CA ALA A 216 -5.32 -11.49 -11.73
C ALA A 216 -5.95 -10.09 -11.87
N ALA A 217 -6.72 -9.83 -12.94
CA ALA A 217 -7.29 -8.51 -13.25
C ALA A 217 -8.14 -7.92 -12.11
N MET A 218 -8.98 -8.74 -11.45
CA MET A 218 -9.80 -8.28 -10.32
C MET A 218 -8.97 -7.81 -9.14
N THR A 219 -7.85 -8.47 -8.88
CA THR A 219 -6.93 -8.02 -7.82
C THR A 219 -6.37 -6.65 -8.15
N LEU A 220 -5.96 -6.42 -9.40
CA LEU A 220 -5.41 -5.14 -9.82
C LEU A 220 -6.45 -4.03 -9.71
N VAL A 221 -7.69 -4.25 -10.13
CA VAL A 221 -8.76 -3.25 -9.99
C VAL A 221 -9.04 -2.94 -8.53
N ALA A 222 -9.26 -3.97 -7.71
CA ALA A 222 -9.54 -3.78 -6.29
C ALA A 222 -8.39 -3.06 -5.58
N GLY A 223 -7.14 -3.46 -5.84
CA GLY A 223 -5.96 -2.83 -5.26
C GLY A 223 -5.75 -1.39 -5.73
N LEU A 224 -5.91 -1.12 -7.02
CA LEU A 224 -5.65 0.19 -7.62
C LEU A 224 -6.65 1.25 -7.15
N PHE A 225 -7.93 0.90 -7.01
CA PHE A 225 -8.98 1.87 -6.67
C PHE A 225 -9.32 1.90 -5.19
N ILE A 226 -9.29 0.75 -4.49
CA ILE A 226 -9.76 0.64 -3.10
C ILE A 226 -8.57 0.54 -2.14
N GLY A 227 -7.44 0.01 -2.59
CA GLY A 227 -6.22 -0.08 -1.77
C GLY A 227 -5.74 -1.52 -1.57
N LEU A 228 -4.50 -1.64 -1.10
CA LEU A 228 -3.76 -2.89 -1.06
C LEU A 228 -4.41 -3.93 -0.15
N ALA A 229 -4.95 -3.52 1.00
CA ALA A 229 -5.57 -4.45 1.95
C ALA A 229 -6.80 -5.15 1.35
N TYR A 230 -7.62 -4.42 0.60
CA TYR A 230 -8.80 -4.94 -0.09
C TYR A 230 -8.41 -5.75 -1.32
N GLY A 231 -7.45 -5.26 -2.11
CA GLY A 231 -6.86 -5.98 -3.24
C GLY A 231 -6.26 -7.33 -2.82
N ALA A 232 -5.57 -7.39 -1.67
CA ALA A 232 -5.05 -8.63 -1.12
C ALA A 232 -6.17 -9.60 -0.69
N GLY A 233 -7.29 -9.09 -0.19
CA GLY A 233 -8.49 -9.89 0.06
C GLY A 233 -8.99 -10.58 -1.21
N VAL A 234 -9.11 -9.82 -2.30
CA VAL A 234 -9.46 -10.35 -3.63
C VAL A 234 -8.40 -11.32 -4.15
N MET A 235 -7.12 -11.03 -3.97
CA MET A 235 -6.01 -11.91 -4.37
C MET A 235 -6.04 -13.27 -3.66
N ILE A 236 -6.34 -13.29 -2.35
CA ILE A 236 -6.50 -14.56 -1.61
C ILE A 236 -7.59 -15.42 -2.27
N GLN A 237 -8.67 -14.78 -2.72
CA GLN A 237 -9.76 -15.47 -3.41
C GLN A 237 -9.34 -15.91 -4.82
N SER A 238 -8.67 -15.06 -5.58
CA SER A 238 -8.23 -15.38 -6.95
C SER A 238 -7.13 -16.45 -6.99
N VAL A 239 -6.26 -16.54 -5.99
CA VAL A 239 -5.32 -17.67 -5.86
C VAL A 239 -6.07 -18.98 -5.63
N LYS A 240 -7.18 -18.96 -4.87
CA LYS A 240 -7.96 -20.17 -4.55
C LYS A 240 -8.93 -20.59 -5.65
N GLU A 241 -9.61 -19.62 -6.27
CA GLU A 241 -10.73 -19.88 -7.18
C GLU A 241 -10.41 -19.56 -8.65
N ASP A 242 -9.45 -18.67 -8.92
CA ASP A 242 -9.08 -18.26 -10.30
C ASP A 242 -7.73 -18.85 -10.76
N GLY A 243 -7.06 -19.64 -9.91
CA GLY A 243 -5.78 -20.28 -10.24
C GLY A 243 -4.62 -19.30 -10.47
N VAL A 244 -4.66 -18.12 -9.84
CA VAL A 244 -3.56 -17.15 -9.93
C VAL A 244 -2.27 -17.74 -9.34
N SER A 245 -1.19 -17.69 -10.11
CA SER A 245 0.10 -18.25 -9.69
C SER A 245 0.78 -17.38 -8.62
N LYS A 246 1.71 -17.96 -7.84
CA LYS A 246 2.50 -17.18 -6.86
C LYS A 246 3.33 -16.07 -7.49
N LYS A 247 3.83 -16.31 -8.71
CA LYS A 247 4.55 -15.33 -9.51
C LYS A 247 3.63 -14.18 -9.86
N ASP A 248 2.43 -14.47 -10.37
CA ASP A 248 1.48 -13.45 -10.74
C ASP A 248 1.02 -12.64 -9.53
N ALA A 249 0.75 -13.31 -8.40
CA ALA A 249 0.44 -12.66 -7.14
C ALA A 249 1.56 -11.70 -6.68
N THR A 250 2.82 -12.11 -6.84
CA THR A 250 3.99 -11.29 -6.50
C THR A 250 4.13 -10.08 -7.42
N LEU A 251 3.97 -10.25 -8.73
CA LEU A 251 4.06 -9.15 -9.70
C LEU A 251 2.90 -8.15 -9.51
N CYS A 252 1.67 -8.64 -9.32
CA CYS A 252 0.53 -7.80 -8.97
C CYS A 252 0.79 -7.02 -7.68
N PHE A 253 1.38 -7.66 -6.67
CA PHE A 253 1.72 -6.98 -5.43
C PHE A 253 2.78 -5.89 -5.62
N ILE A 254 3.84 -6.16 -6.38
CA ILE A 254 4.89 -5.17 -6.70
C ILE A 254 4.27 -3.96 -7.41
N PHE A 255 3.38 -4.21 -8.38
CA PHE A 255 2.65 -3.16 -9.08
C PHE A 255 1.78 -2.35 -8.10
N LEU A 256 0.97 -3.03 -7.29
CA LEU A 256 0.05 -2.39 -6.37
C LEU A 256 0.75 -1.64 -5.24
N VAL A 257 1.90 -2.10 -4.74
CA VAL A 257 2.69 -1.33 -3.77
C VAL A 257 3.05 0.05 -4.31
N ALA A 258 3.36 0.15 -5.61
CA ALA A 258 3.72 1.41 -6.22
C ALA A 258 2.51 2.36 -6.48
N CYS A 259 1.30 1.83 -6.66
CA CYS A 259 0.17 2.66 -7.09
C CYS A 259 -1.21 2.31 -6.51
N HIS A 260 -1.32 1.54 -5.44
CA HIS A 260 -2.63 1.22 -4.82
C HIS A 260 -3.36 2.47 -4.32
N ALA A 261 -4.69 2.39 -4.19
CA ALA A 261 -5.54 3.53 -3.82
C ALA A 261 -5.14 4.81 -4.59
N VAL A 262 -4.92 4.67 -5.91
CA VAL A 262 -4.20 5.64 -6.74
C VAL A 262 -4.84 7.04 -6.72
N ILE A 263 -6.15 7.08 -6.52
CA ILE A 263 -6.93 8.32 -6.42
C ILE A 263 -6.82 8.89 -5.01
N GLU A 264 -7.26 8.13 -4.01
CA GLU A 264 -7.32 8.56 -2.60
C GLU A 264 -5.94 9.01 -2.11
N ASP A 265 -4.94 8.13 -2.14
CA ASP A 265 -3.58 8.40 -1.64
C ASP A 265 -2.89 9.55 -2.38
N THR A 266 -3.28 9.85 -3.62
CA THR A 266 -2.74 11.00 -4.36
C THR A 266 -3.46 12.29 -3.95
N LEU A 267 -4.79 12.25 -3.86
CA LEU A 267 -5.60 13.44 -3.62
C LEU A 267 -5.52 13.94 -2.17
N ILE A 268 -5.24 13.08 -1.20
CA ILE A 268 -5.08 13.51 0.20
C ILE A 268 -3.93 14.54 0.38
N PHE A 269 -2.94 14.55 -0.51
CA PHE A 269 -1.83 15.50 -0.47
C PHE A 269 -2.12 16.82 -1.20
N ALA A 270 -3.21 16.91 -1.96
CA ALA A 270 -3.58 18.11 -2.71
C ALA A 270 -3.69 19.38 -1.83
N PRO A 271 -4.30 19.32 -0.61
CA PRO A 271 -4.38 20.49 0.27
C PRO A 271 -3.04 21.00 0.80
N LEU A 272 -1.97 20.19 0.69
CA LEU A 272 -0.62 20.53 1.14
C LEU A 272 0.24 21.18 0.04
N GLY A 273 -0.38 21.54 -1.09
CA GLY A 273 0.32 22.18 -2.23
C GLY A 273 1.12 21.19 -3.10
N VAL A 274 0.98 19.88 -2.86
CA VAL A 274 1.70 18.87 -3.63
C VAL A 274 1.23 18.87 -5.09
N PRO A 275 2.16 18.83 -6.06
CA PRO A 275 1.82 18.75 -7.47
C PRO A 275 1.28 17.34 -7.83
N ILE A 276 -0.01 17.13 -7.57
CA ILE A 276 -0.73 15.86 -7.66
C ILE A 276 -0.58 15.13 -9.00
N LEU A 277 -0.52 15.85 -10.12
CA LEU A 277 -0.30 15.23 -11.42
C LEU A 277 1.07 14.53 -11.49
N TYR A 278 2.11 15.15 -10.96
CA TYR A 278 3.46 14.59 -10.96
C TYR A 278 3.56 13.44 -9.94
N LEU A 279 2.92 13.56 -8.78
CA LEU A 279 2.80 12.46 -7.82
C LEU A 279 2.17 11.23 -8.48
N LEU A 280 1.02 11.41 -9.15
CA LEU A 280 0.32 10.35 -9.87
C LEU A 280 1.20 9.71 -10.96
N LEU A 281 1.85 10.54 -11.79
CA LEU A 281 2.72 10.06 -12.87
C LEU A 281 3.91 9.28 -12.33
N ILE A 282 4.58 9.75 -11.27
CA ILE A 282 5.70 9.03 -10.65
C ILE A 282 5.23 7.66 -10.15
N ARG A 283 4.08 7.60 -9.47
CA ARG A 283 3.51 6.34 -8.97
C ARG A 283 3.24 5.34 -10.10
N LEU A 284 2.53 5.78 -11.14
CA LEU A 284 2.17 4.91 -12.26
C LEU A 284 3.38 4.48 -13.09
N LEU A 285 4.26 5.41 -13.46
CA LEU A 285 5.45 5.10 -14.25
C LEU A 285 6.38 4.14 -13.50
N THR A 286 6.56 4.36 -12.19
CA THR A 286 7.35 3.47 -11.34
C THR A 286 6.71 2.09 -11.24
N ALA A 287 5.39 2.02 -11.04
CA ALA A 287 4.65 0.76 -10.96
C ALA A 287 4.85 -0.08 -12.23
N PHE A 288 4.66 0.52 -13.40
CA PHE A 288 4.88 -0.17 -14.67
C PHE A 288 6.35 -0.55 -14.86
N ALA A 289 7.28 0.40 -14.73
CA ALA A 289 8.70 0.15 -14.98
C ALA A 289 9.26 -0.94 -14.06
N LEU A 290 9.03 -0.84 -12.75
CA LEU A 290 9.52 -1.82 -11.79
C LEU A 290 8.94 -3.20 -12.06
N THR A 291 7.61 -3.29 -12.27
CA THR A 291 6.96 -4.59 -12.47
C THR A 291 7.42 -5.25 -13.77
N MET A 292 7.57 -4.48 -14.85
CA MET A 292 8.13 -4.97 -16.12
C MET A 292 9.56 -5.50 -15.96
N VAL A 293 10.42 -4.76 -15.25
CA VAL A 293 11.81 -5.19 -15.01
C VAL A 293 11.84 -6.48 -14.18
N VAL A 294 11.05 -6.56 -13.12
CA VAL A 294 10.99 -7.77 -12.28
C VAL A 294 10.44 -8.96 -13.06
N ALA A 295 9.36 -8.77 -13.84
CA ALA A 295 8.79 -9.81 -14.68
C ALA A 295 9.80 -10.32 -15.72
N PHE A 296 10.54 -9.41 -16.36
CA PHE A 296 11.58 -9.78 -17.32
C PHE A 296 12.71 -10.61 -16.69
N ILE A 297 13.22 -10.17 -15.53
CA ILE A 297 14.28 -10.90 -14.80
C ILE A 297 13.77 -12.28 -14.38
N TRP A 298 12.53 -12.36 -13.89
CA TRP A 298 11.93 -13.62 -13.44
C TRP A 298 11.75 -14.61 -14.59
N ASN A 299 11.19 -14.17 -15.72
CA ASN A 299 11.02 -15.00 -16.92
C ASN A 299 12.35 -15.57 -17.41
N LYS A 300 13.41 -14.75 -17.40
CA LYS A 300 14.75 -15.18 -17.80
C LYS A 300 15.34 -16.23 -16.85
N ALA A 301 15.08 -16.10 -15.55
CA ALA A 301 15.54 -17.07 -14.55
C ALA A 301 14.84 -18.43 -14.73
N GLU A 302 13.52 -18.44 -14.92
CA GLU A 302 12.74 -19.67 -15.16
C GLU A 302 13.20 -20.39 -16.43
N LEU A 303 13.41 -19.66 -17.54
CA LEU A 303 13.92 -20.25 -18.78
C LEU A 303 15.31 -20.89 -18.60
N LYS A 304 16.18 -20.25 -17.80
CA LYS A 304 17.52 -20.78 -17.51
C LYS A 304 17.46 -22.05 -16.66
N GLU A 305 16.53 -22.12 -15.73
CA GLU A 305 16.32 -23.29 -14.86
C GLU A 305 15.76 -24.46 -15.67
N MET A 306 14.72 -24.24 -16.48
CA MET A 306 14.17 -25.24 -17.40
C MET A 306 15.24 -25.82 -18.33
N ASN A 307 16.08 -24.95 -18.93
CA ASN A 307 17.15 -25.42 -19.80
C ASN A 307 18.15 -26.29 -19.02
N ARG A 308 18.49 -25.94 -17.77
CA ARG A 308 19.40 -26.75 -16.94
C ARG A 308 18.82 -28.13 -16.61
N GLU A 309 17.53 -28.22 -16.30
CA GLU A 309 16.86 -29.49 -16.02
C GLU A 309 16.85 -30.41 -17.27
N VAL A 310 16.61 -29.84 -18.45
CA VAL A 310 16.70 -30.58 -19.72
C VAL A 310 18.13 -31.11 -19.92
N PHE A 311 19.17 -30.29 -19.74
CA PHE A 311 20.56 -30.73 -19.89
C PHE A 311 21.06 -31.71 -18.80
N GLN A 312 20.36 -31.84 -17.66
CA GLN A 312 20.71 -32.80 -16.60
C GLN A 312 19.95 -34.12 -16.73
N SER A 313 18.95 -34.19 -17.59
CA SER A 313 18.14 -35.40 -17.84
C SER A 313 18.54 -36.15 -19.13
N GLU A 314 19.49 -35.61 -19.89
CA GLU A 314 20.22 -36.27 -20.99
C GLU A 314 21.55 -36.88 -20.50
#